data_AF-A0A7X0AWK1-F1
#
_entry.id   AF-A0A7X0AWK1-F1
#
_cell.length_a   1.000
_cell.length_b   1.000
_cell.length_c   1.000
_cell.angle_alpha   90.00
_cell.angle_beta   90.00
_cell.angle_gamma   90.00
#
_symmetry.space_group_name_H-M   'P 1'
#
loop_
_entity.id
_entity.type
_entity.pdbx_description
1 polymer ?
#
loop_
_entity_poly.entity_id
_entity_poly.type
_entity_poly.pdbx_seq_one_letter_code
_entity_poly.pdbx_strand_id
1 'polypeptide(L)'
;MGASDIDHNGRKEAVKQYEDTLAAWLRYFKQWFALHYFLGSMLIICSSTAAVGAKIGIDEKTVPFFSWAVVVITSFIGFIKPKERGIRYRRAWSLLRNQIGRFLYDPTYTLNHVINAYDRGEAIIHQSEDPPGSSK
;
A
#
# COMPACT_ATOMS: atom_id res chain seq x y z
N MET A 1 -15.88 6.26 40.35
CA MET A 1 -15.47 6.83 39.05
C MET A 1 -14.02 7.30 39.14
N GLY A 2 -13.04 6.40 39.33
CA GLY A 2 -11.73 6.88 39.80
C GLY A 2 -10.54 5.91 39.86
N ALA A 3 -10.42 4.93 38.98
CA ALA A 3 -9.14 4.20 38.82
C ALA A 3 -8.96 3.63 37.40
N SER A 4 -10.03 3.09 36.81
CA SER A 4 -9.99 2.51 35.45
C SER A 4 -9.85 3.55 34.33
N ASP A 5 -10.37 4.77 34.51
CA ASP A 5 -10.38 5.79 33.43
C ASP A 5 -9.01 6.48 33.24
N ILE A 6 -8.17 6.49 34.28
CA ILE A 6 -6.85 7.12 34.25
C ILE A 6 -5.85 6.26 33.47
N ASP A 7 -5.95 4.92 33.57
CA ASP A 7 -5.09 4.00 32.80
C ASP A 7 -5.42 4.02 31.30
N HIS A 8 -6.70 4.03 30.94
CA HIS A 8 -7.10 3.99 29.52
C HIS A 8 -6.67 5.24 28.73
N ASN A 9 -6.76 6.43 29.34
CA ASN A 9 -6.30 7.67 28.70
C ASN A 9 -4.77 7.71 28.56
N GLY A 10 -4.02 7.23 29.56
CA GLY A 10 -2.57 7.12 29.47
C GLY A 10 -2.12 6.15 28.37
N ARG A 11 -2.81 5.01 28.24
CA ARG A 11 -2.56 4.04 27.16
C ARG A 11 -2.86 4.63 25.78
N LYS A 12 -3.95 5.39 25.62
CA LYS A 12 -4.27 6.08 24.37
C LYS A 12 -3.18 7.07 23.96
N GLU A 13 -2.73 7.92 24.88
CA GLU A 13 -1.68 8.90 24.56
C GLU A 13 -0.36 8.21 24.20
N ALA A 14 -0.03 7.09 24.85
CA ALA A 14 1.17 6.30 24.55
C ALA A 14 1.19 5.70 23.13
N VAL A 15 0.02 5.43 22.53
CA VAL A 15 -0.06 4.86 21.18
C VAL A 15 -0.35 5.85 20.07
N LYS A 16 -0.63 7.10 20.39
CA LYS A 16 -1.06 8.14 19.44
C LYS A 16 -0.13 8.29 18.23
N GLN A 17 1.19 8.31 18.44
CA GLN A 17 2.16 8.38 17.35
C GLN A 17 2.07 7.18 16.37
N TYR A 18 1.68 6.01 16.86
CA TYR A 18 1.49 4.81 16.04
C TYR A 18 0.15 4.83 15.32
N GLU A 19 -0.87 5.50 15.86
CA GLU A 19 -2.14 5.74 15.16
C GLU A 19 -1.96 6.65 13.94
N ASP A 20 -1.13 7.70 14.06
CA ASP A 20 -0.78 8.57 12.93
C ASP A 20 -0.04 7.80 11.82
N THR A 21 0.90 6.94 12.22
CA THR A 21 1.61 6.04 11.31
C THR A 21 0.64 5.09 10.62
N LEU A 22 -0.31 4.51 11.37
CA LEU A 22 -1.34 3.62 10.85
C LEU A 22 -2.21 4.33 9.81
N ALA A 23 -2.61 5.58 10.06
CA ALA A 23 -3.33 6.39 9.06
C ALA A 23 -2.49 6.63 7.80
N ALA A 24 -1.19 6.92 7.95
CA ALA A 24 -0.27 7.10 6.83
C ALA A 24 -0.13 5.82 5.99
N TRP A 25 0.12 4.66 6.61
CA TRP A 25 0.21 3.38 5.90
C TRP A 25 -1.08 3.02 5.15
N LEU A 26 -2.25 3.29 5.74
CA LEU A 26 -3.53 3.09 5.05
C LEU A 26 -3.68 4.01 3.84
N ARG A 27 -3.27 5.28 3.96
CA ARG A 27 -3.26 6.24 2.85
C ARG A 27 -2.34 5.76 1.72
N TYR A 28 -1.14 5.30 2.04
CA TYR A 28 -0.21 4.76 1.04
C TYR A 28 -0.76 3.51 0.36
N PHE A 29 -1.35 2.58 1.12
CA PHE A 29 -2.06 1.43 0.53
C PHE A 29 -3.12 1.88 -0.49
N LYS A 30 -3.97 2.84 -0.13
CA LYS A 30 -5.01 3.38 -1.03
C LYS A 30 -4.40 4.03 -2.26
N GLN A 31 -3.36 4.84 -2.11
CA GLN A 31 -2.67 5.49 -3.24
C GLN A 31 -2.05 4.48 -4.21
N TRP A 32 -1.38 3.45 -3.69
CA TRP A 32 -0.78 2.39 -4.51
C TRP A 32 -1.83 1.58 -5.28
N PHE A 33 -2.95 1.23 -4.63
CA PHE A 33 -4.05 0.54 -5.30
C PHE A 33 -4.76 1.43 -6.32
N ALA A 34 -4.98 2.72 -6.00
CA ALA A 34 -5.54 3.67 -6.95
C ALA A 34 -4.65 3.80 -8.19
N LEU A 35 -3.33 3.90 -8.01
CA LEU A 35 -2.37 3.92 -9.12
C LEU A 35 -2.43 2.63 -9.95
N HIS A 36 -2.49 1.47 -9.30
CA HIS A 36 -2.59 0.19 -10.01
C HIS A 36 -3.85 0.10 -10.89
N TYR A 37 -5.02 0.45 -10.34
CA TYR A 37 -6.27 0.42 -11.11
C TYR A 37 -6.34 1.51 -12.17
N PHE A 38 -5.75 2.68 -11.92
CA PHE A 38 -5.65 3.75 -12.91
C PHE A 38 -4.80 3.30 -14.10
N LEU A 39 -3.59 2.77 -13.86
CA LEU A 39 -2.71 2.28 -14.92
C LEU A 39 -3.34 1.10 -15.66
N GLY A 40 -3.96 0.16 -14.96
CA GLY A 40 -4.66 -0.97 -15.58
C GLY A 40 -5.82 -0.52 -16.48
N SER A 41 -6.64 0.44 -16.02
CA SER A 41 -7.73 1.00 -16.81
C SER A 41 -7.22 1.74 -18.05
N MET A 42 -6.18 2.57 -17.90
CA MET A 42 -5.54 3.26 -19.02
C MET A 42 -4.97 2.28 -20.04
N LEU A 43 -4.35 1.19 -19.59
CA LEU A 43 -3.82 0.15 -20.45
C LEU A 43 -4.92 -0.49 -21.31
N ILE A 44 -6.07 -0.82 -20.72
CA ILE A 44 -7.23 -1.39 -21.43
C ILE A 44 -7.76 -0.41 -22.47
N ILE A 45 -7.92 0.87 -22.10
CA ILE A 45 -8.41 1.91 -23.02
C ILE A 45 -7.45 2.08 -24.19
N CYS A 46 -6.15 2.27 -23.92
CA CYS A 46 -5.15 2.46 -24.96
C CYS A 46 -5.04 1.24 -25.89
N SER A 47 -5.09 0.02 -25.32
CA SER A 47 -5.04 -1.22 -26.11
C SER A 47 -6.27 -1.38 -26.99
N SER A 48 -7.45 -1.06 -26.46
CA SER A 48 -8.70 -1.11 -27.21
C SER A 48 -8.67 -0.09 -28.36
N THR A 49 -8.28 1.16 -28.08
CA THR A 49 -8.17 2.21 -29.10
C THR A 49 -7.13 1.87 -30.16
N ALA A 50 -5.98 1.28 -29.80
CA ALA A 50 -4.99 0.84 -30.77
C ALA A 50 -5.52 -0.29 -31.67
N ALA A 51 -6.33 -1.21 -31.13
CA ALA A 51 -6.83 -2.37 -31.86
C ALA A 51 -7.96 -2.03 -32.86
N VAL A 52 -8.87 -1.14 -32.49
CA VAL A 52 -10.04 -0.79 -33.32
C VAL A 52 -10.00 0.63 -33.90
N GLY A 53 -9.02 1.46 -33.54
CA GLY A 53 -8.95 2.87 -33.93
C GLY A 53 -9.09 3.12 -35.43
N ALA A 54 -8.37 2.35 -36.25
CA ALA A 54 -8.46 2.45 -37.71
C ALA A 54 -9.85 2.12 -38.27
N LYS A 55 -10.63 1.26 -37.58
CA LYS A 55 -11.99 0.88 -38.00
C LYS A 55 -13.06 1.91 -37.63
N ILE A 56 -12.79 2.73 -36.61
CA ILE A 56 -13.72 3.76 -36.11
C ILE A 56 -13.36 5.17 -36.61
N GLY A 57 -12.48 5.28 -37.61
CA GLY A 57 -12.09 6.55 -38.21
C GLY A 57 -11.23 7.45 -37.32
N ILE A 58 -10.51 6.88 -36.35
CA ILE A 58 -9.50 7.63 -35.58
C ILE A 58 -8.31 7.94 -36.49
N ASP A 59 -7.79 9.16 -36.38
CA ASP A 59 -6.65 9.65 -37.16
C ASP A 59 -5.44 8.71 -37.07
N GLU A 60 -4.79 8.49 -38.22
CA GLU A 60 -3.68 7.54 -38.38
C GLU A 60 -2.49 7.84 -37.45
N LYS A 61 -2.32 9.10 -37.03
CA LYS A 61 -1.25 9.51 -36.09
C LYS A 61 -1.56 9.15 -34.64
N THR A 62 -2.83 8.97 -34.31
CA THR A 62 -3.26 8.69 -32.93
C THR A 62 -3.02 7.23 -32.56
N VAL A 63 -3.11 6.31 -33.53
CA VAL A 63 -2.90 4.86 -33.29
C VAL A 63 -1.48 4.56 -32.80
N PRO A 64 -0.39 5.03 -33.46
CA PRO A 64 0.98 4.84 -32.98
C PRO A 64 1.22 5.43 -31.59
N PHE A 65 0.60 6.59 -31.29
CA PHE A 65 0.70 7.22 -29.99
C PHE A 65 0.15 6.31 -28.88
N PHE A 66 -1.04 5.72 -29.07
CA PHE A 66 -1.61 4.77 -28.11
C PHE A 66 -0.80 3.49 -27.99
N SER A 67 -0.23 2.98 -29.09
CA SER A 67 0.68 1.82 -29.04
C SER A 67 1.92 2.08 -28.18
N TRP A 68 2.53 3.27 -28.32
CA TRP A 68 3.66 3.63 -27.47
C TRP A 68 3.26 3.85 -26.01
N ALA A 69 2.11 4.48 -25.76
CA ALA A 69 1.56 4.66 -24.41
C ALA A 69 1.35 3.32 -23.69
N VAL A 70 0.86 2.28 -24.38
CA VAL A 70 0.72 0.91 -23.85
C VAL A 70 2.06 0.37 -23.35
N VAL A 71 3.14 0.52 -24.13
CA VAL A 71 4.48 0.06 -23.75
C VAL A 71 4.99 0.79 -22.51
N VAL A 72 4.80 2.11 -22.46
CA VAL A 72 5.21 2.95 -21.33
C VAL A 72 4.44 2.56 -20.05
N ILE A 73 3.11 2.47 -20.13
CA ILE A 73 2.26 2.09 -18.98
C ILE A 73 2.61 0.68 -18.49
N THR A 74 2.79 -0.27 -19.41
CA THR A 74 3.18 -1.65 -19.07
C THR A 74 4.53 -1.68 -18.35
N SER A 75 5.50 -0.89 -18.83
CA SER A 75 6.80 -0.73 -18.19
C SER A 75 6.66 -0.15 -16.77
N PHE A 76 5.86 0.90 -16.60
CA PHE A 76 5.58 1.48 -15.28
C PHE A 76 4.98 0.45 -14.32
N ILE A 77 3.98 -0.33 -14.76
CA ILE A 77 3.39 -1.40 -13.94
C ILE A 77 4.44 -2.44 -13.54
N GLY A 78 5.27 -2.88 -14.49
CA GLY A 78 6.29 -3.90 -14.28
C GLY A 78 7.41 -3.48 -13.35
N PHE A 79 7.91 -2.24 -13.48
CA PHE A 79 9.00 -1.71 -12.66
C PHE A 79 8.54 -1.28 -11.26
N ILE A 80 7.41 -0.57 -11.18
CA ILE A 80 6.95 -0.01 -9.89
C ILE A 80 6.31 -1.08 -9.01
N LYS A 81 5.67 -2.10 -9.62
CA LYS A 81 4.92 -3.15 -8.91
C LYS A 81 3.94 -2.56 -7.87
N PRO A 82 3.03 -1.67 -8.30
CA PRO A 82 2.20 -0.88 -7.38
C PRO A 82 1.29 -1.76 -6.51
N LYS A 83 0.83 -2.90 -7.04
CA LYS A 83 -0.01 -3.86 -6.31
C LYS A 83 0.77 -4.49 -5.15
N GLU A 84 1.99 -4.96 -5.42
CA GLU A 84 2.88 -5.59 -4.44
C GLU A 84 3.22 -4.60 -3.33
N ARG A 85 3.58 -3.36 -3.69
CA ARG A 85 3.82 -2.27 -2.72
C ARG A 85 2.59 -2.01 -1.85
N GLY A 86 1.41 -1.87 -2.46
CA GLY A 86 0.16 -1.68 -1.74
C GLY A 86 -0.13 -2.81 -0.74
N ILE A 87 0.07 -4.07 -1.15
CA ILE A 87 -0.16 -5.24 -0.27
C ILE A 87 0.75 -5.19 0.96
N ARG A 88 2.01 -4.76 0.84
CA ARG A 88 2.93 -4.62 1.98
C ARG A 88 2.42 -3.60 3.00
N TYR A 89 2.01 -2.41 2.55
CA TYR A 89 1.40 -1.41 3.43
C TYR A 89 0.14 -1.94 4.13
N ARG A 90 -0.71 -2.69 3.42
CA ARG A 90 -1.91 -3.30 4.02
C ARG A 90 -1.55 -4.33 5.10
N ARG A 91 -0.52 -5.15 4.87
CA ARG A 91 -0.04 -6.16 5.84
C ARG A 91 0.54 -5.49 7.08
N ALA A 92 1.42 -4.50 6.90
CA ALA A 92 1.99 -3.71 7.99
C ALA A 92 0.89 -3.01 8.80
N TRP A 93 -0.06 -2.35 8.13
CA TRP A 93 -1.23 -1.73 8.74
C TRP A 93 -2.05 -2.69 9.57
N SER A 94 -2.37 -3.87 9.05
CA SER A 94 -3.15 -4.87 9.78
C SER A 94 -2.40 -5.38 11.00
N LEU A 95 -1.08 -5.57 10.90
CA LEU A 95 -0.25 -6.01 12.02
C LEU A 95 -0.30 -4.98 13.16
N LEU A 96 0.02 -3.72 12.86
CA LEU A 96 0.06 -2.65 13.86
C LEU A 96 -1.33 -2.39 14.46
N ARG A 97 -2.39 -2.34 13.63
CA ARG A 97 -3.76 -2.14 14.11
C ARG A 97 -4.19 -3.19 15.14
N ASN A 98 -3.87 -4.45 14.87
CA ASN A 98 -4.24 -5.54 15.77
C ASN A 98 -3.52 -5.42 17.13
N GLN A 99 -2.26 -4.97 17.13
CA GLN A 99 -1.46 -4.85 18.35
C GLN A 99 -1.82 -3.61 19.16
N ILE A 100 -2.14 -2.48 18.50
CA ILE A 100 -2.73 -1.31 19.17
C ILE A 100 -4.06 -1.68 19.81
N GLY A 101 -4.94 -2.39 19.09
CA GLY A 101 -6.22 -2.84 19.65
C GLY A 101 -6.04 -3.70 20.89
N ARG A 102 -5.13 -4.69 20.85
CA ARG A 102 -4.80 -5.50 22.03
C ARG A 102 -4.25 -4.65 23.16
N PHE A 103 -3.34 -3.73 22.88
CA PHE A 103 -2.82 -2.82 23.90
C PHE A 103 -3.93 -1.96 24.53
N LEU A 104 -4.92 -1.49 23.79
CA LEU A 104 -5.97 -0.64 24.37
C LEU A 104 -6.98 -1.40 25.25
N TYR A 105 -7.16 -2.70 25.04
CA TYR A 105 -8.22 -3.49 25.69
C TYR A 105 -7.72 -4.63 26.60
N ASP A 106 -6.49 -5.11 26.40
CA ASP A 106 -5.89 -6.19 27.20
C ASP A 106 -4.84 -5.60 28.16
N PRO A 107 -5.07 -5.66 29.49
CA PRO A 107 -4.15 -5.11 30.48
C PRO A 107 -2.82 -5.88 30.57
N THR A 108 -2.76 -7.12 30.09
CA THR A 108 -1.53 -7.92 30.08
C THR A 108 -0.58 -7.48 28.96
N TYR A 109 -1.10 -6.73 27.98
CA TYR A 109 -0.33 -6.26 26.85
C TYR A 109 0.46 -4.99 27.19
N THR A 110 1.74 -5.00 26.82
CA THR A 110 2.67 -3.87 27.03
C THR A 110 2.90 -3.06 25.77
N LEU A 111 3.38 -1.82 25.93
CA LEU A 111 3.75 -0.93 24.83
C LEU A 111 4.84 -1.54 23.93
N ASN A 112 5.71 -2.38 24.49
CA ASN A 112 6.76 -3.08 23.75
C ASN A 112 6.21 -3.96 22.63
N HIS A 113 5.01 -4.54 22.79
CA HIS A 113 4.38 -5.30 21.70
C HIS A 113 3.96 -4.40 20.53
N VAL A 114 3.53 -3.17 20.82
CA VAL A 114 3.16 -2.17 19.79
C VAL A 114 4.41 -1.70 19.05
N ILE A 115 5.50 -1.40 19.78
CA ILE A 115 6.80 -1.01 19.21
C ILE A 115 7.31 -2.12 18.27
N ASN A 116 7.36 -3.37 18.75
CA ASN A 116 7.81 -4.49 17.94
C ASN A 116 6.94 -4.69 16.68
N ALA A 117 5.62 -4.49 16.80
CA ALA A 117 4.71 -4.56 15.66
C ALA A 117 4.96 -3.46 14.63
N TYR A 118 5.28 -2.25 15.09
CA TYR A 118 5.70 -1.14 14.24
C TYR A 118 6.99 -1.48 13.50
N ASP A 119 8.04 -1.92 14.20
CA ASP A 119 9.33 -2.28 13.59
C ASP A 119 9.18 -3.39 12.55
N ARG A 120 8.36 -4.41 12.86
CA ARG A 120 8.04 -5.48 11.90
C ARG A 120 7.24 -4.97 10.71
N GLY A 121 6.32 -4.02 10.92
CA GLY A 121 5.57 -3.37 9.85
C GLY A 121 6.48 -2.58 8.92
N GLU A 122 7.38 -1.78 9.48
CA GLU A 122 8.42 -1.06 8.74
C GLU A 122 9.32 -2.01 7.96
N ALA A 123 9.75 -3.12 8.57
CA ALA A 123 10.53 -4.16 7.88
C ALA A 123 9.75 -4.78 6.70
N ILE A 124 8.45 -5.05 6.84
CA ILE A 124 7.60 -5.56 5.74
C ILE A 124 7.51 -4.56 4.58
N ILE A 125 7.44 -3.26 4.88
CA ILE A 125 7.36 -2.20 3.88
C ILE A 125 8.70 -2.08 3.14
N HIS A 126 9.81 -2.12 3.88
CA HIS A 126 11.16 -1.90 3.38
C HIS A 126 11.87 -3.14 2.85
N GLN A 127 11.30 -4.34 3.03
CA GLN A 127 11.89 -5.56 2.49
C GLN A 127 12.06 -5.41 0.97
N SER A 128 13.30 -5.21 0.53
CA SER A 128 13.66 -5.36 -0.88
C SER A 128 13.20 -6.75 -1.31
N GLU A 129 12.67 -6.85 -2.53
CA GLU A 129 12.57 -8.14 -3.20
C GLU A 129 14.00 -8.61 -3.51
N ASP A 130 14.78 -8.92 -2.48
CA ASP A 130 15.97 -9.71 -2.68
C ASP A 130 15.47 -11.11 -3.05
N PRO A 131 15.83 -11.62 -4.24
CA PRO A 131 15.41 -12.94 -4.65
C PRO A 131 15.89 -13.94 -3.59
N PRO A 132 15.03 -14.89 -3.16
CA PRO A 132 15.43 -15.93 -2.23
C PRO A 132 16.52 -16.78 -2.91
N GLY A 133 17.79 -16.45 -2.64
CA GLY A 133 18.95 -17.10 -3.27
C GLY A 133 20.18 -16.23 -3.56
N SER A 134 20.19 -14.92 -3.30
CA SER A 134 21.40 -14.09 -3.54
C SER A 134 22.32 -13.91 -2.30
N SER A 135 22.44 -14.94 -1.46
CA SER A 135 23.59 -15.05 -0.55
C SER A 135 24.76 -15.65 -1.33
N LYS A 136 25.64 -14.79 -1.85
CA LYS A 136 26.98 -15.21 -2.28
C LYS A 136 27.89 -15.36 -1.07
#